data_AF-A0A7X7J255-F1
#
_entry.id   AF-A0A7X7J255-F1
#
_cell.length_a   1.000
_cell.length_b   1.000
_cell.length_c   1.000
_cell.angle_alpha   90.00
_cell.angle_beta   90.00
_cell.angle_gamma   90.00
#
_symmetry.space_group_name_H-M   'P 1'
#
loop_
_entity.id
_entity.type
_entity.pdbx_description
1 polymer ?
#
loop_
_entity_poly.entity_id
_entity_poly.type
_entity_poly.pdbx_seq_one_letter_code
_entity_poly.pdbx_strand_id
1 'polypeptide(L)'
;MTQDKPPAKHSSEAGSRRVLEPVLAELKQGDGVEAVRLFGDALDRGVVPVKSDLLRWLAETIGKQATVRLISAYARHPCFYCKKGLEPCEACHGSGHSGGANLCENCLTTGFARCDFCDGAGLATYNAIPEALRFPAALDRIKIAAKTLTNLLDQPVPKPRFDRARQCVKQSVQRLFEMNRLMGVFENALVLVKSLEPSGASPPPLREKTMTICVRSARRGRKRICELLQCMAACESYEAKSAGSKPPARKLAEKRAALFGSLAKSVSTFAGTAL
;
A
#
# COMPACT_ATOMS: atom_id res chain seq x y z
N MET A 1 -45.30 3.07 -33.74
CA MET A 1 -45.69 2.30 -32.55
C MET A 1 -44.51 1.46 -32.10
N THR A 2 -43.58 2.06 -31.37
CA THR A 2 -42.46 1.38 -30.72
C THR A 2 -42.79 1.33 -29.24
N GLN A 3 -43.03 0.12 -28.73
CA GLN A 3 -43.33 -0.11 -27.33
C GLN A 3 -42.10 0.18 -26.49
N ASP A 4 -42.20 1.23 -25.66
CA ASP A 4 -41.31 1.45 -24.53
C ASP A 4 -41.42 0.27 -23.57
N LYS A 5 -40.30 -0.45 -23.41
CA LYS A 5 -40.14 -1.47 -22.39
C LYS A 5 -39.98 -0.75 -21.04
N PRO A 6 -40.86 -0.98 -20.05
CA PRO A 6 -40.78 -0.27 -18.78
C PRO A 6 -39.49 -0.65 -18.03
N PRO A 7 -38.86 0.29 -17.31
CA PRO A 7 -37.68 -0.02 -16.51
C PRO A 7 -38.04 -1.02 -15.40
N ALA A 8 -37.11 -1.95 -15.15
CA ALA A 8 -37.26 -3.00 -14.16
C ALA A 8 -37.63 -2.41 -12.78
N LYS A 9 -38.64 -3.03 -12.14
CA LYS A 9 -39.15 -2.71 -10.81
C LYS A 9 -38.00 -2.52 -9.81
N HIS A 10 -38.00 -1.38 -9.12
CA HIS A 10 -37.27 -1.20 -7.86
C HIS A 10 -37.57 -2.40 -6.95
N SER A 11 -36.55 -3.20 -6.65
CA SER A 11 -36.64 -4.25 -5.63
C SER A 11 -37.03 -3.61 -4.30
N SER A 12 -38.00 -4.19 -3.59
CA SER A 12 -38.38 -3.69 -2.27
C SER A 12 -37.16 -3.67 -1.34
N GLU A 13 -37.07 -2.70 -0.43
CA GLU A 13 -35.96 -2.58 0.54
C GLU A 13 -35.70 -3.90 1.29
N ALA A 14 -36.76 -4.65 1.59
CA ALA A 14 -36.69 -5.98 2.19
C ALA A 14 -36.01 -7.02 1.30
N GLY A 15 -36.23 -6.95 -0.02
CA GLY A 15 -35.57 -7.81 -1.01
C GLY A 15 -34.08 -7.49 -1.13
N SER A 16 -33.71 -6.21 -1.18
CA SER A 16 -32.32 -5.78 -1.26
C SER A 16 -31.52 -6.15 0.00
N ARG A 17 -32.14 -6.06 1.18
CA ARG A 17 -31.50 -6.47 2.44
C ARG A 17 -31.22 -7.97 2.49
N ARG A 18 -32.15 -8.82 2.02
CA ARG A 18 -31.95 -10.28 1.97
C ARG A 18 -30.76 -10.67 1.09
N VAL A 19 -30.55 -9.98 -0.03
CA VAL A 19 -29.40 -10.25 -0.91
C VAL A 19 -28.07 -9.88 -0.24
N LEU A 20 -28.07 -8.93 0.69
CA LEU A 20 -26.87 -8.52 1.43
C LEU A 20 -26.65 -9.31 2.73
N GLU A 21 -27.53 -10.27 3.09
CA GLU A 21 -27.33 -11.11 4.28
C GLU A 21 -26.00 -11.89 4.28
N PRO A 22 -25.57 -12.50 3.15
CA PRO A 22 -24.26 -13.14 3.08
C PRO A 22 -23.12 -12.15 3.33
N VAL A 23 -23.18 -10.95 2.74
CA VAL A 23 -22.18 -9.88 2.97
C VAL A 23 -22.13 -9.53 4.46
N LEU A 24 -23.29 -9.37 5.10
CA LEU A 24 -23.39 -9.08 6.53
C LEU A 24 -22.83 -10.18 7.42
N ALA A 25 -23.01 -11.45 7.04
CA ALA A 25 -22.46 -12.59 7.76
C ALA A 25 -20.93 -12.56 7.74
N GLU A 26 -20.32 -12.37 6.56
CA GLU A 26 -18.86 -12.30 6.42
C GLU A 26 -18.27 -11.09 7.16
N LEU A 27 -18.92 -9.92 7.07
CA LEU A 27 -18.52 -8.73 7.83
C LEU A 27 -18.61 -8.91 9.36
N LYS A 28 -19.45 -9.81 9.85
CA LYS A 28 -19.53 -10.15 11.29
C LYS A 28 -18.42 -11.12 11.70
N GLN A 29 -18.08 -12.07 10.83
CA GLN A 29 -17.00 -13.04 11.06
C GLN A 29 -15.62 -12.41 10.89
N GLY A 30 -15.54 -11.24 10.24
CA GLY A 30 -14.28 -10.54 9.97
C GLY A 30 -13.63 -10.94 8.65
N ASP A 31 -14.31 -11.74 7.81
CA ASP A 31 -13.85 -12.06 6.46
C ASP A 31 -14.19 -10.91 5.50
N GLY A 32 -13.35 -9.87 5.56
CA GLY A 32 -13.49 -8.71 4.68
C GLY A 32 -13.23 -9.02 3.21
N VAL A 33 -12.49 -10.09 2.89
CA VAL A 33 -12.19 -10.44 1.49
C VAL A 33 -13.44 -11.01 0.84
N GLU A 34 -14.06 -11.99 1.49
CA GLU A 34 -15.30 -12.60 0.98
C GLU A 34 -16.47 -11.61 1.00
N ALA A 35 -16.57 -10.75 2.02
CA ALA A 35 -17.57 -9.68 2.05
C ALA A 35 -17.46 -8.73 0.84
N VAL A 36 -16.24 -8.32 0.47
CA VAL A 36 -16.01 -7.45 -0.70
C VAL A 36 -16.39 -8.18 -2.00
N ARG A 37 -16.01 -9.46 -2.12
CA ARG A 37 -16.34 -10.29 -3.28
C ARG A 37 -17.85 -10.42 -3.48
N LEU A 38 -18.58 -10.82 -2.43
CA LEU A 38 -20.04 -10.95 -2.44
C LEU A 38 -20.75 -9.62 -2.72
N PHE A 39 -20.21 -8.51 -2.22
CA PHE A 39 -20.75 -7.19 -2.52
C PHE A 39 -20.51 -6.78 -3.98
N GLY A 40 -19.36 -7.11 -4.56
CA GLY A 40 -19.08 -6.96 -5.98
C GLY A 40 -20.08 -7.73 -6.84
N ASP A 41 -20.33 -9.00 -6.52
CA ASP A 41 -21.34 -9.82 -7.21
C ASP A 41 -22.75 -9.17 -7.15
N ALA A 42 -23.10 -8.54 -6.02
CA ALA A 42 -24.38 -7.86 -5.87
C ALA A 42 -24.48 -6.55 -6.69
N LEU A 43 -23.37 -5.84 -6.86
CA LEU A 43 -23.27 -4.68 -7.77
C LEU A 43 -23.43 -5.11 -9.22
N ASP A 44 -22.71 -6.15 -9.65
CA ASP A 44 -22.72 -6.65 -11.03
C ASP A 44 -24.10 -7.18 -11.44
N ARG A 45 -24.85 -7.74 -10.48
CA ARG A 45 -26.24 -8.18 -10.67
C ARG A 45 -27.26 -7.04 -10.65
N GLY A 46 -26.83 -5.79 -10.43
CA GLY A 46 -27.71 -4.61 -10.39
C GLY A 46 -28.62 -4.55 -9.16
N VAL A 47 -28.31 -5.29 -8.09
CA VAL A 47 -29.10 -5.29 -6.84
C VAL A 47 -28.77 -4.07 -5.99
N VAL A 48 -27.52 -3.61 -6.06
CA VAL A 48 -27.03 -2.43 -5.36
C VAL A 48 -27.06 -1.23 -6.31
N PRO A 49 -27.60 -0.07 -5.90
CA PRO A 49 -27.60 1.12 -6.75
C PRO A 49 -26.19 1.63 -7.01
N VAL A 50 -25.89 1.94 -8.27
CA VAL A 50 -24.56 2.40 -8.73
C VAL A 50 -24.35 3.91 -8.53
N LYS A 51 -25.41 4.66 -8.17
CA LYS A 51 -25.42 6.13 -8.15
C LYS A 51 -24.77 6.74 -6.91
N SER A 52 -24.54 8.06 -6.96
CA SER A 52 -23.92 8.96 -5.97
C SER A 52 -24.42 8.86 -4.52
N ASP A 53 -25.50 8.12 -4.30
CA ASP A 53 -26.14 7.98 -2.99
C ASP A 53 -25.93 6.60 -2.34
N LEU A 54 -25.02 5.79 -2.89
CA LEU A 54 -24.71 4.44 -2.38
C LEU A 54 -24.42 4.43 -0.87
N LEU A 55 -23.71 5.44 -0.34
CA LEU A 55 -23.42 5.51 1.10
C LEU A 55 -24.68 5.66 1.96
N ARG A 56 -25.62 6.52 1.56
CA ARG A 56 -26.90 6.70 2.27
C ARG A 56 -27.72 5.42 2.17
N TRP A 57 -27.82 4.87 0.97
CA TRP A 57 -28.54 3.62 0.72
C TRP A 57 -28.00 2.45 1.55
N LEU A 58 -26.67 2.31 1.66
CA LEU A 58 -26.05 1.29 2.52
C LEU A 58 -26.40 1.52 3.99
N ALA A 59 -26.30 2.77 4.46
CA ALA A 59 -26.60 3.11 5.84
C ALA A 59 -28.06 2.81 6.21
N GLU A 60 -29.00 2.99 5.28
CA GLU A 60 -30.43 2.69 5.45
C GLU A 60 -30.72 1.18 5.32
N THR A 61 -30.09 0.50 4.36
CA THR A 61 -30.38 -0.91 4.03
C THR A 61 -29.74 -1.90 5.01
N ILE A 62 -28.45 -1.70 5.31
CA ILE A 62 -27.66 -2.62 6.14
C ILE A 62 -27.22 -2.02 7.47
N GLY A 63 -27.51 -0.74 7.69
CA GLY A 63 -27.14 -0.01 8.90
C GLY A 63 -25.76 0.65 8.80
N LYS A 64 -25.61 1.76 9.53
CA LYS A 64 -24.36 2.55 9.59
C LYS A 64 -23.15 1.71 10.01
N GLN A 65 -23.29 0.84 11.01
CA GLN A 65 -22.18 0.04 11.50
C GLN A 65 -21.69 -0.99 10.46
N ALA A 66 -22.61 -1.65 9.76
CA ALA A 66 -22.24 -2.59 8.70
C ALA A 66 -21.61 -1.86 7.50
N THR A 67 -22.12 -0.69 7.15
CA THR A 67 -21.54 0.19 6.12
C THR A 67 -20.08 0.54 6.45
N VAL A 68 -19.80 0.95 7.70
CA VAL A 68 -18.43 1.21 8.16
C VAL A 68 -17.56 -0.04 8.07
N ARG A 69 -18.07 -1.23 8.42
CA ARG A 69 -17.32 -2.49 8.28
C ARG A 69 -17.01 -2.81 6.82
N LEU A 70 -17.95 -2.56 5.90
CA LEU A 70 -17.74 -2.77 4.46
C LEU A 70 -16.67 -1.82 3.90
N ILE A 71 -16.73 -0.52 4.25
CA ILE A 71 -15.70 0.46 3.87
C ILE A 71 -14.32 0.01 4.41
N SER A 72 -14.28 -0.42 5.67
CA SER A 72 -13.10 -0.94 6.34
C SER A 72 -12.57 -2.23 5.68
N ALA A 73 -13.44 -3.07 5.12
CA ALA A 73 -13.07 -4.25 4.34
C ALA A 73 -12.43 -3.85 3.00
N TYR A 74 -13.03 -2.93 2.24
CA TYR A 74 -12.45 -2.36 1.02
C TYR A 74 -11.09 -1.68 1.27
N ALA A 75 -10.97 -0.96 2.39
CA ALA A 75 -9.72 -0.31 2.78
C ALA A 75 -8.58 -1.31 2.98
N ARG A 76 -8.88 -2.54 3.42
CA ARG A 76 -7.89 -3.61 3.70
C ARG A 76 -7.80 -4.67 2.60
N HIS A 77 -8.62 -4.57 1.56
CA HIS A 77 -8.68 -5.59 0.51
C HIS A 77 -7.31 -5.71 -0.18
N PRO A 78 -6.71 -6.91 -0.21
CA PRO A 78 -5.33 -7.10 -0.68
C PRO A 78 -5.22 -6.83 -2.17
N CYS A 79 -4.02 -6.46 -2.62
CA CYS A 79 -3.70 -6.52 -4.04
C CYS A 79 -3.77 -7.97 -4.51
N PHE A 80 -4.43 -8.23 -5.63
CA PHE A 80 -4.60 -9.57 -6.19
C PHE A 80 -3.40 -10.04 -7.02
N TYR A 81 -2.50 -9.13 -7.43
CA TYR A 81 -1.32 -9.47 -8.21
C TYR A 81 -0.08 -9.79 -7.39
N CYS A 82 0.06 -9.20 -6.19
CA CYS A 82 1.35 -9.18 -5.50
C CYS A 82 1.30 -9.68 -4.05
N LYS A 83 2.48 -9.97 -3.51
CA LYS A 83 2.64 -10.36 -2.11
C LYS A 83 2.86 -9.12 -1.27
N LYS A 84 1.77 -8.50 -0.81
CA LYS A 84 1.78 -7.35 0.12
C LYS A 84 2.54 -6.12 -0.41
N GLY A 85 2.48 -5.86 -1.71
CA GLY A 85 3.06 -4.68 -2.34
C GLY A 85 4.40 -4.93 -3.02
N LEU A 86 4.89 -6.17 -3.01
CA LEU A 86 6.18 -6.53 -3.60
C LEU A 86 6.03 -7.61 -4.66
N GLU A 87 6.90 -7.53 -5.66
CA GLU A 87 7.08 -8.54 -6.69
C GLU A 87 8.57 -8.72 -7.02
N PRO A 88 8.96 -9.85 -7.65
CA PRO A 88 10.32 -10.04 -8.12
C PRO A 88 10.72 -8.89 -9.05
N CYS A 89 11.89 -8.30 -8.84
CA CYS A 89 12.34 -7.19 -9.64
C CYS A 89 12.63 -7.66 -11.08
N GLU A 90 11.89 -7.12 -12.05
CA GLU A 90 12.02 -7.47 -13.45
C GLU A 90 13.43 -7.22 -14.00
N ALA A 91 14.03 -6.07 -13.67
CA ALA A 91 15.34 -5.67 -14.16
C ALA A 91 16.50 -6.62 -13.76
N CYS A 92 16.32 -7.43 -12.72
CA CYS A 92 17.31 -8.43 -12.30
C CYS A 92 16.74 -9.84 -12.17
N HIS A 93 15.51 -10.05 -12.64
CA HIS A 93 14.73 -11.29 -12.48
C HIS A 93 14.77 -11.84 -11.04
N GLY A 94 14.69 -10.96 -10.04
CA GLY A 94 14.71 -11.34 -8.63
C GLY A 94 16.08 -11.67 -8.03
N SER A 95 17.17 -11.60 -8.79
CA SER A 95 18.50 -11.97 -8.31
C SER A 95 19.19 -10.90 -7.45
N GLY A 96 18.71 -9.65 -7.53
CA GLY A 96 19.39 -8.49 -6.94
C GLY A 96 20.61 -8.00 -7.74
N HIS A 97 20.90 -8.59 -8.90
CA HIS A 97 22.08 -8.28 -9.71
C HIS A 97 21.70 -8.05 -11.19
N SER A 98 22.15 -6.93 -11.76
CA SER A 98 21.91 -6.59 -13.17
C SER A 98 23.03 -7.17 -14.06
N GLY A 99 22.99 -8.48 -14.29
CA GLY A 99 23.96 -9.19 -15.11
C GLY A 99 25.36 -9.30 -14.48
N GLY A 100 25.88 -10.52 -14.36
CA GLY A 100 27.18 -10.78 -13.72
C GLY A 100 27.22 -10.33 -12.25
N ALA A 101 28.23 -9.54 -11.87
CA ALA A 101 28.47 -9.07 -10.49
C ALA A 101 28.05 -7.60 -10.25
N ASN A 102 27.19 -7.03 -11.09
CA ASN A 102 26.68 -5.67 -10.93
C ASN A 102 25.45 -5.67 -10.02
N LEU A 103 25.38 -4.67 -9.14
CA LEU A 103 24.29 -4.53 -8.20
C LEU A 103 23.07 -3.94 -8.89
N CYS A 104 21.89 -4.53 -8.68
CA CYS A 104 20.66 -3.95 -9.21
C CYS A 104 20.20 -2.78 -8.32
N GLU A 105 20.25 -1.57 -8.88
CA GLU A 105 19.83 -0.34 -8.20
C GLU A 105 18.30 -0.25 -8.08
N ASN A 106 17.54 -0.81 -9.03
CA ASN A 106 16.07 -0.75 -9.00
C ASN A 106 15.45 -1.44 -7.78
N CYS A 107 16.04 -2.56 -7.34
CA CYS A 107 15.57 -3.32 -6.17
C CYS A 107 16.51 -3.21 -4.97
N LEU A 108 17.54 -2.37 -5.06
CA LEU A 108 18.59 -2.26 -4.05
C LEU A 108 19.21 -3.59 -3.66
N THR A 109 19.49 -4.41 -4.65
CA THR A 109 20.10 -5.72 -4.45
C THR A 109 19.23 -6.72 -3.68
N THR A 110 17.98 -6.37 -3.35
CA THR A 110 17.09 -7.25 -2.58
C THR A 110 16.38 -8.29 -3.44
N GLY A 111 16.32 -8.08 -4.76
CA GLY A 111 15.55 -8.90 -5.68
C GLY A 111 14.05 -8.58 -5.71
N PHE A 112 13.56 -7.65 -4.90
CA PHE A 112 12.15 -7.27 -4.88
C PHE A 112 11.95 -5.79 -5.22
N ALA A 113 10.96 -5.52 -6.07
CA ALA A 113 10.50 -4.18 -6.42
C ALA A 113 9.09 -3.93 -5.86
N ARG A 114 8.65 -2.67 -5.85
CA ARG A 114 7.23 -2.37 -5.62
C ARG A 114 6.42 -2.97 -6.76
N CYS A 115 5.25 -3.49 -6.40
CA CYS A 115 4.30 -3.94 -7.40
C CYS A 115 3.73 -2.75 -8.15
N ASP A 116 3.89 -2.75 -9.47
CA ASP A 116 3.43 -1.67 -10.35
C ASP A 116 1.90 -1.52 -10.31
N PHE A 117 1.15 -2.61 -10.14
CA PHE A 117 -0.31 -2.57 -10.11
C PHE A 117 -0.86 -1.78 -8.91
N CYS A 118 -0.38 -2.09 -7.70
CA CYS A 118 -0.85 -1.43 -6.48
C CYS A 118 0.05 -0.27 -6.05
N ASP A 119 1.03 0.07 -6.89
CA ASP A 119 2.13 0.97 -6.59
C ASP A 119 2.67 0.73 -5.17
N GLY A 120 3.10 -0.51 -4.90
CA GLY A 120 3.70 -0.89 -3.62
C GLY A 120 2.82 -0.93 -2.37
N ALA A 121 1.57 -0.44 -2.41
CA ALA A 121 0.72 -0.37 -1.21
C ALA A 121 0.29 -1.76 -0.69
N GLY A 122 0.30 -2.78 -1.55
CA GLY A 122 -0.16 -4.13 -1.23
C GLY A 122 -1.67 -4.25 -1.04
N LEU A 123 -2.42 -3.24 -1.50
CA LEU A 123 -3.87 -3.15 -1.42
C LEU A 123 -4.43 -3.02 -2.84
N ALA A 124 -5.67 -3.48 -3.06
CA ALA A 124 -6.33 -3.26 -4.34
C ALA A 124 -6.42 -1.76 -4.66
N THR A 125 -6.27 -1.40 -5.94
CA THR A 125 -6.32 -0.01 -6.39
C THR A 125 -7.70 0.59 -6.13
N TYR A 126 -7.79 1.91 -6.04
CA TYR A 126 -9.08 2.58 -5.81
C TYR A 126 -10.09 2.34 -6.94
N ASN A 127 -9.62 2.00 -8.14
CA ASN A 127 -10.50 1.68 -9.27
C ASN A 127 -11.33 0.41 -9.04
N ALA A 128 -10.81 -0.53 -8.23
CA ALA A 128 -11.54 -1.73 -7.82
C ALA A 128 -12.56 -1.48 -6.70
N ILE A 129 -12.62 -0.24 -6.17
CA ILE A 129 -13.57 0.15 -5.13
C ILE A 129 -14.71 0.95 -5.79
N PRO A 130 -15.99 0.68 -5.44
CA PRO A 130 -17.12 1.49 -5.89
C PRO A 130 -16.88 2.97 -5.61
N GLU A 131 -17.18 3.84 -6.57
CA GLU A 131 -16.77 5.25 -6.56
C GLU A 131 -17.12 5.97 -5.26
N ALA A 132 -18.35 5.82 -4.78
CA ALA A 132 -18.83 6.42 -3.54
C ALA A 132 -18.08 5.93 -2.28
N LEU A 133 -17.42 4.77 -2.34
CA LEU A 133 -16.66 4.19 -1.23
C LEU A 133 -15.16 4.52 -1.31
N ARG A 134 -14.65 5.02 -2.45
CA ARG A 134 -13.20 5.27 -2.66
C ARG A 134 -12.61 6.21 -1.62
N PHE A 135 -13.24 7.38 -1.44
CA PHE A 135 -12.71 8.38 -0.51
C PHE A 135 -12.80 7.95 0.97
N PRO A 136 -13.94 7.41 1.46
CA PRO A 136 -13.99 6.80 2.80
C PRO A 136 -12.96 5.68 3.01
N ALA A 137 -12.77 4.79 2.03
CA ALA A 137 -11.77 3.73 2.11
C ALA A 137 -10.34 4.29 2.15
N ALA A 138 -10.05 5.36 1.41
CA ALA A 138 -8.77 6.06 1.46
C ALA A 138 -8.50 6.67 2.85
N LEU A 139 -9.50 7.30 3.48
CA LEU A 139 -9.36 7.82 4.85
C LEU A 139 -8.99 6.72 5.85
N ASP A 140 -9.63 5.56 5.74
CA ASP A 140 -9.30 4.39 6.57
C ASP A 140 -7.89 3.87 6.30
N ARG A 141 -7.48 3.74 5.02
CA ARG A 141 -6.11 3.35 4.63
C ARG A 141 -5.06 4.29 5.22
N ILE A 142 -5.29 5.59 5.12
CA ILE A 142 -4.36 6.63 5.62
C ILE A 142 -4.29 6.57 7.14
N LYS A 143 -5.42 6.41 7.84
CA LYS A 143 -5.47 6.30 9.30
C LYS A 143 -4.66 5.08 9.78
N ILE A 144 -4.84 3.93 9.13
CA ILE A 144 -4.09 2.70 9.44
C ILE A 144 -2.60 2.93 9.16
N ALA A 145 -2.26 3.42 7.97
CA ALA A 145 -0.87 3.64 7.57
C ALA A 145 -0.15 4.66 8.46
N ALA A 146 -0.79 5.75 8.86
CA ALA A 146 -0.22 6.75 9.75
C ALA A 146 0.03 6.21 11.17
N LYS A 147 -0.87 5.35 11.68
CA LYS A 147 -0.67 4.64 12.95
C LYS A 147 0.51 3.67 12.84
N THR A 148 0.55 2.84 11.80
CA THR A 148 1.66 1.90 11.57
C THR A 148 2.98 2.62 11.39
N LEU A 149 3.01 3.73 10.66
CA LEU A 149 4.19 4.57 10.51
C LEU A 149 4.69 5.06 11.87
N THR A 150 3.79 5.58 12.71
CA THR A 150 4.17 6.04 14.05
C THR A 150 4.80 4.91 14.87
N ASN A 151 4.16 3.74 14.92
CA ASN A 151 4.70 2.57 15.61
C ASN A 151 6.08 2.16 15.10
N LEU A 152 6.33 2.25 13.78
CA LEU A 152 7.63 1.90 13.19
C LEU A 152 8.70 2.97 13.45
N LEU A 153 8.31 4.24 13.52
CA LEU A 153 9.20 5.33 13.86
C LEU A 153 9.61 5.31 15.34
N ASP A 154 8.72 4.85 16.22
CA ASP A 154 9.01 4.69 17.66
C ASP A 154 9.99 3.54 17.92
N GLN A 155 10.10 2.58 16.99
CA GLN A 155 11.15 1.55 17.07
C GLN A 155 12.51 2.18 16.72
N PRO A 156 13.57 1.90 17.51
CA PRO A 156 14.90 2.39 17.20
C PRO A 156 15.41 1.75 15.91
N VAL A 157 16.10 2.51 15.06
CA VAL A 157 16.78 1.99 13.87
C VAL A 157 17.73 0.86 14.29
N PRO A 158 17.84 -0.25 13.52
CA PRO A 158 18.80 -1.30 13.82
C PRO A 158 20.20 -0.69 13.99
N LYS A 159 20.94 -1.12 15.01
CA LYS A 159 22.29 -0.59 15.27
C LYS A 159 23.32 -1.48 14.57
N PRO A 160 24.15 -0.95 13.67
CA PRO A 160 25.23 -1.70 13.06
C PRO A 160 26.15 -2.27 14.14
N ARG A 161 26.43 -3.58 14.06
CA ARG A 161 27.43 -4.26 14.88
C ARG A 161 28.28 -5.16 13.99
N PHE A 162 29.57 -5.20 14.27
CA PHE A 162 30.53 -5.93 13.44
C PHE A 162 30.22 -7.43 13.37
N ASP A 163 29.88 -8.03 14.51
CA ASP A 163 29.58 -9.47 14.69
C ASP A 163 28.18 -9.87 14.17
N ARG A 164 27.29 -8.91 13.87
CA ARG A 164 25.90 -9.15 13.45
C ARG A 164 25.48 -8.37 12.21
N ALA A 165 26.45 -7.96 11.37
CA ALA A 165 26.21 -7.12 10.20
C ALA A 165 25.10 -7.67 9.28
N ARG A 166 25.17 -8.96 8.92
CA ARG A 166 24.16 -9.61 8.05
C ARG A 166 22.75 -9.61 8.65
N GLN A 167 22.62 -9.89 9.95
CA GLN A 167 21.33 -9.85 10.64
C GLN A 167 20.76 -8.43 10.64
N CYS A 168 21.62 -7.44 10.86
CA CYS A 168 21.25 -6.03 10.84
C CYS A 168 20.76 -5.60 9.45
N VAL A 169 21.45 -5.99 8.36
CA VAL A 169 20.99 -5.74 6.98
C VAL A 169 19.62 -6.36 6.74
N LYS A 170 19.42 -7.63 7.13
CA LYS A 170 18.13 -8.32 6.97
C LYS A 170 16.99 -7.58 7.69
N GLN A 171 17.21 -7.14 8.93
CA GLN A 171 16.22 -6.36 9.69
C GLN A 171 15.94 -5.00 9.03
N SER A 172 16.97 -4.32 8.53
CA SER A 172 16.83 -3.04 7.83
C SER A 172 16.04 -3.18 6.53
N VAL A 173 16.29 -4.23 5.74
CA VAL A 173 15.54 -4.54 4.51
C VAL A 173 14.06 -4.81 4.80
N GLN A 174 13.75 -5.59 5.84
CA GLN A 174 12.36 -5.84 6.24
C GLN A 174 11.62 -4.54 6.59
N ARG A 175 12.25 -3.67 7.38
CA ARG A 175 11.68 -2.37 7.74
C ARG A 175 11.57 -1.41 6.55
N LEU A 176 12.53 -1.48 5.62
CA LEU A 176 12.50 -0.71 4.39
C LEU A 176 11.29 -1.10 3.52
N PHE A 177 11.02 -2.40 3.37
CA PHE A 177 9.82 -2.87 2.67
C PHE A 177 8.52 -2.39 3.34
N GLU A 178 8.46 -2.43 4.67
CA GLU A 178 7.31 -1.90 5.40
C GLU A 178 7.14 -0.39 5.20
N MET A 179 8.23 0.39 5.23
CA MET A 179 8.20 1.81 4.91
C MET A 179 7.69 2.07 3.50
N ASN A 180 8.24 1.39 2.49
CA ASN A 180 7.82 1.55 1.09
C ASN A 180 6.34 1.27 0.89
N ARG A 181 5.81 0.23 1.57
CA ARG A 181 4.38 -0.06 1.53
C ARG A 181 3.53 1.09 2.07
N LEU A 182 3.96 1.70 3.18
CA LEU A 182 3.27 2.86 3.75
C LEU A 182 3.36 4.08 2.83
N MET A 183 4.50 4.30 2.18
CA MET A 183 4.66 5.35 1.18
C MET A 183 3.67 5.17 0.03
N GLY A 184 3.53 3.96 -0.51
CA GLY A 184 2.55 3.65 -1.54
C GLY A 184 1.11 3.92 -1.13
N VAL A 185 0.75 3.68 0.15
CA VAL A 185 -0.59 4.07 0.64
C VAL A 185 -0.80 5.59 0.59
N PHE A 186 0.18 6.38 1.03
CA PHE A 186 0.06 7.85 1.02
C PHE A 186 0.08 8.42 -0.41
N GLU A 187 0.93 7.88 -1.29
CA GLU A 187 1.04 8.27 -2.70
C GLU A 187 -0.26 7.98 -3.46
N ASN A 188 -0.78 6.76 -3.35
CA ASN A 188 -2.05 6.38 -3.96
C ASN A 188 -3.20 7.25 -3.45
N ALA A 189 -3.23 7.56 -2.15
CA ALA A 189 -4.24 8.44 -1.57
C ALA A 189 -4.17 9.87 -2.14
N LEU A 190 -2.97 10.41 -2.32
CA LEU A 190 -2.79 11.73 -2.93
C LEU A 190 -3.26 11.77 -4.38
N VAL A 191 -2.97 10.74 -5.17
CA VAL A 191 -3.45 10.60 -6.54
C VAL A 191 -4.98 10.59 -6.57
N LEU A 192 -5.61 9.79 -5.69
CA LEU A 192 -7.07 9.77 -5.58
C LEU A 192 -7.63 11.15 -5.23
N VAL A 193 -7.10 11.80 -4.19
CA VAL A 193 -7.63 13.11 -3.73
C VAL A 193 -7.57 14.15 -4.84
N LYS A 194 -6.45 14.21 -5.58
CA LYS A 194 -6.31 15.10 -6.75
C LYS A 194 -7.34 14.79 -7.84
N SER A 195 -7.60 13.51 -8.12
CA SER A 195 -8.63 13.11 -9.10
C SER A 195 -10.04 13.49 -8.70
N LEU A 196 -10.31 13.67 -7.40
CA LEU A 196 -11.62 14.07 -6.87
C LEU A 196 -11.83 15.60 -6.87
N GLU A 197 -10.78 16.41 -7.10
CA GLU A 197 -10.88 17.88 -7.12
C GLU A 197 -11.93 18.40 -8.10
N PRO A 198 -11.97 17.96 -9.38
CA PRO A 198 -12.92 18.47 -10.37
C PRO A 198 -14.37 18.06 -10.12
N SER A 199 -14.58 16.94 -9.40
CA SER A 199 -15.89 16.29 -9.26
C SER A 199 -16.76 16.81 -8.11
N GLY A 200 -16.19 17.57 -7.16
CA GLY A 200 -16.89 17.97 -5.94
C GLY A 200 -17.24 16.82 -4.98
N ALA A 201 -16.80 15.59 -5.24
CA ALA A 201 -17.17 14.38 -4.50
C ALA A 201 -16.65 14.30 -3.05
N SER A 202 -15.95 15.32 -2.56
CA SER A 202 -15.48 15.40 -1.17
C SER A 202 -15.36 16.86 -0.70
N PRO A 203 -15.71 17.17 0.57
CA PRO A 203 -15.58 18.52 1.12
C PRO A 203 -14.12 19.03 1.06
N PRO A 204 -13.86 20.26 0.56
CA PRO A 204 -12.51 20.81 0.46
C PRO A 204 -11.66 20.71 1.74
N PRO A 205 -12.19 21.03 2.95
CA PRO A 205 -11.41 20.95 4.19
C PRO A 205 -10.91 19.54 4.52
N LEU A 206 -11.70 18.52 4.17
CA LEU A 206 -11.35 17.12 4.43
C LEU A 206 -10.28 16.64 3.44
N ARG A 207 -10.33 17.09 2.18
CA ARG A 207 -9.29 16.83 1.18
C ARG A 207 -7.95 17.45 1.58
N GLU A 208 -7.94 18.72 1.95
CA GLU A 208 -6.73 19.44 2.38
C GLU A 208 -6.08 18.79 3.60
N LYS A 209 -6.90 18.42 4.59
CA LYS A 209 -6.43 17.68 5.77
C LYS A 209 -5.81 16.34 5.38
N THR A 210 -6.43 15.63 4.45
CA THR A 210 -5.96 14.33 3.94
C THR A 210 -4.61 14.48 3.24
N MET A 211 -4.47 15.48 2.36
CA MET A 211 -3.21 15.77 1.68
C MET A 211 -2.11 16.12 2.67
N THR A 212 -2.41 16.97 3.66
CA THR A 212 -1.47 17.37 4.71
C THR A 212 -0.94 16.17 5.49
N ILE A 213 -1.82 15.25 5.90
CA ILE A 213 -1.43 14.02 6.60
C ILE A 213 -0.53 13.15 5.73
N CYS A 214 -0.87 12.96 4.46
CA CYS A 214 -0.09 12.15 3.53
C CYS A 214 1.31 12.73 3.31
N VAL A 215 1.42 14.02 3.00
CA VAL A 215 2.70 14.70 2.77
C VAL A 215 3.58 14.69 4.03
N ARG A 216 3.00 15.00 5.20
CA ARG A 216 3.73 14.95 6.47
C ARG A 216 4.23 13.54 6.79
N SER A 217 3.39 12.52 6.58
CA SER A 217 3.74 11.12 6.84
C SER A 217 4.82 10.64 5.88
N ALA A 218 4.69 10.96 4.58
CA ALA A 218 5.67 10.64 3.56
C ALA A 218 7.06 11.22 3.90
N ARG A 219 7.14 12.49 4.32
CA ARG A 219 8.40 13.11 4.76
C ARG A 219 9.05 12.38 5.94
N ARG A 220 8.25 11.96 6.93
CA ARG A 220 8.75 11.19 8.09
C ARG A 220 9.23 9.79 7.68
N GLY A 221 8.46 9.10 6.84
CA GLY A 221 8.82 7.79 6.29
C GLY A 221 10.12 7.84 5.50
N ARG A 222 10.26 8.85 4.64
CA ARG A 222 11.48 9.10 3.86
C ARG A 222 12.72 9.32 4.73
N LYS A 223 12.61 10.11 5.79
CA LYS A 223 13.71 10.26 6.76
C LYS A 223 14.15 8.91 7.35
N ARG A 224 13.19 8.07 7.73
CA ARG A 224 13.47 6.71 8.25
C ARG A 224 14.07 5.79 7.20
N ILE A 225 13.65 5.87 5.94
CA ILE A 225 14.26 5.14 4.82
C ILE A 225 15.76 5.51 4.71
N CYS A 226 16.10 6.79 4.75
CA CYS A 226 17.50 7.24 4.74
C CYS A 226 18.30 6.67 5.93
N GLU A 227 17.74 6.70 7.14
CA GLU A 227 18.38 6.12 8.34
C GLU A 227 18.63 4.59 8.19
N LEU A 228 17.69 3.86 7.59
CA LEU A 228 17.84 2.43 7.32
C LEU A 228 18.93 2.14 6.28
N LEU A 229 19.01 2.94 5.21
CA LEU A 229 20.05 2.83 4.19
C LEU A 229 21.44 3.13 4.75
N GLN A 230 21.57 4.15 5.61
CA GLN A 230 22.82 4.44 6.33
C GLN A 230 23.25 3.25 7.20
N CYS A 231 22.28 2.64 7.90
CA CYS A 231 22.54 1.44 8.68
C CYS A 231 23.01 0.27 7.81
N MET A 232 22.35 0.02 6.66
CA MET A 232 22.77 -1.01 5.71
C MET A 232 24.18 -0.74 5.18
N ALA A 233 24.49 0.51 4.79
CA ALA A 233 25.81 0.90 4.32
C ALA A 233 26.91 0.64 5.37
N ALA A 234 26.64 0.95 6.63
CA ALA A 234 27.56 0.69 7.74
C ALA A 234 27.79 -0.81 7.97
N CYS A 235 26.73 -1.63 7.89
CA CYS A 235 26.83 -3.08 8.05
C CYS A 235 27.63 -3.73 6.91
N GLU A 236 27.38 -3.34 5.67
CA GLU A 236 28.14 -3.82 4.51
C GLU A 236 29.61 -3.40 4.60
N SER A 237 29.89 -2.21 5.16
CA SER A 237 31.26 -1.76 5.44
C SER A 237 31.97 -2.64 6.49
N TYR A 238 31.25 -3.20 7.46
CA TYR A 238 31.81 -4.16 8.41
C TYR A 238 32.08 -5.52 7.75
N GLU A 239 31.17 -5.98 6.89
CA GLU A 239 31.37 -7.24 6.14
C GLU A 239 32.58 -7.16 5.19
N ALA A 240 32.79 -6.00 4.56
CA ALA A 240 33.99 -5.72 3.76
C ALA A 240 35.29 -5.77 4.58
N LYS A 241 35.26 -5.34 5.85
CA LYS A 241 36.42 -5.32 6.75
C LYS A 241 36.63 -6.63 7.51
N SER A 242 35.72 -7.58 7.42
CA SER A 242 35.83 -8.87 8.11
C SER A 242 37.01 -9.68 7.58
N ALA A 243 37.90 -10.10 8.48
CA ALA A 243 39.11 -10.85 8.14
C ALA A 243 38.83 -12.21 7.46
N GLY A 244 37.62 -12.77 7.64
CA GLY A 244 37.20 -14.02 7.01
C GLY A 244 36.61 -13.87 5.60
N SER A 245 36.44 -12.65 5.08
CA SER A 245 35.80 -12.41 3.79
C SER A 245 36.77 -12.67 2.63
N LYS A 246 36.40 -13.57 1.72
CA LYS A 246 37.13 -13.79 0.45
C LYS A 246 37.16 -12.50 -0.40
N PRO A 247 38.19 -12.25 -1.23
CA PRO A 247 38.31 -11.02 -2.01
C PRO A 247 37.06 -10.64 -2.85
N PRO A 248 36.37 -11.58 -3.53
CA PRO A 248 35.15 -11.25 -4.27
C PRO A 248 34.00 -10.79 -3.37
N ALA A 249 33.84 -11.43 -2.21
CA ALA A 249 32.79 -11.09 -1.24
C ALA A 249 33.05 -9.71 -0.61
N ARG A 250 34.32 -9.41 -0.30
CA ARG A 250 34.74 -8.09 0.18
C ARG A 250 34.43 -6.99 -0.84
N LYS A 251 34.81 -7.18 -2.11
CA LYS A 251 34.53 -6.21 -3.18
C LYS A 251 33.03 -5.98 -3.39
N LEU A 252 32.22 -7.03 -3.25
CA LEU A 252 30.76 -6.92 -3.34
C LEU A 252 30.19 -6.11 -2.17
N ALA A 253 30.65 -6.37 -0.94
CA ALA A 253 30.25 -5.61 0.25
C ALA A 253 30.67 -4.13 0.16
N GLU A 254 31.87 -3.83 -0.36
CA GLU A 254 32.31 -2.45 -0.63
C GLU A 254 31.39 -1.74 -1.62
N LYS A 255 31.00 -2.42 -2.72
CA LYS A 255 30.04 -1.88 -3.69
C LYS A 255 28.66 -1.62 -3.06
N ARG A 256 28.16 -2.54 -2.24
CA ARG A 256 26.86 -2.38 -1.55
C ARG A 256 26.90 -1.23 -0.56
N ALA A 257 27.97 -1.12 0.22
CA ALA A 257 28.18 -0.01 1.14
C ALA A 257 28.17 1.34 0.41
N ALA A 258 28.85 1.44 -0.73
CA ALA A 258 28.86 2.63 -1.56
C ALA A 258 27.46 2.97 -2.12
N LEU A 259 26.75 1.98 -2.67
CA LEU A 259 25.40 2.15 -3.20
C LEU A 259 24.42 2.62 -2.13
N PHE A 260 24.35 1.94 -0.98
CA PHE A 260 23.44 2.34 0.10
C PHE A 260 23.81 3.72 0.67
N GLY A 261 25.11 4.02 0.77
CA GLY A 261 25.61 5.32 1.22
C GLY A 261 25.29 6.47 0.26
N SER A 262 25.33 6.26 -1.06
CA SER A 262 24.96 7.27 -2.04
C SER A 262 23.44 7.53 -2.02
N LEU A 263 22.64 6.47 -1.98
CA LEU A 263 21.18 6.57 -1.95
C LEU A 263 20.67 7.26 -0.69
N ALA A 264 21.30 7.00 0.47
CA ALA A 264 20.97 7.68 1.71
C ALA A 264 21.21 9.21 1.66
N LYS A 265 22.13 9.67 0.80
CA LYS A 265 22.44 11.10 0.60
C LYS A 265 21.62 11.73 -0.53
N SER A 266 21.15 10.92 -1.47
CA SER A 266 20.37 11.39 -2.61
C SER A 266 18.98 11.85 -2.18
N VAL A 267 18.54 12.98 -2.72
CA VAL A 267 17.14 13.43 -2.68
C VAL A 267 16.35 12.80 -3.85
N SER A 268 16.93 11.85 -4.59
CA SER A 268 16.18 11.16 -5.65
C SER A 268 15.06 10.33 -5.03
N THR A 269 13.91 10.36 -5.70
CA THR A 269 12.82 9.42 -5.51
C THR A 269 13.41 8.03 -5.54
N PHE A 270 13.37 7.38 -4.39
CA PHE A 270 13.72 5.98 -4.27
C PHE A 270 12.94 5.21 -5.34
N ALA A 271 13.53 4.16 -5.93
CA ALA A 271 12.75 3.27 -6.79
C ALA A 271 11.58 2.75 -5.96
N GLY A 272 10.39 3.31 -6.22
CA GLY A 272 9.25 3.12 -5.35
C GLY A 272 9.06 4.07 -4.17
N THR A 273 9.30 5.38 -4.33
CA THR A 273 8.58 6.43 -3.59
C THR A 273 8.39 7.60 -4.56
N ALA A 274 7.16 7.93 -4.94
CA ALA A 274 6.82 9.04 -5.82
C ALA A 274 6.82 10.43 -5.11
N LEU A 275 7.46 10.57 -3.93
CA LEU A 275 7.50 11.81 -3.13
C LEU A 275 8.92 12.19 -2.63
#